data_AF-A0A839LLW0-F1
#
_entry.id   AF-A0A839LLW0-F1
#
_cell.length_a   1.000
_cell.length_b   1.000
_cell.length_c   1.000
_cell.angle_alpha   90.00
_cell.angle_beta   90.00
_cell.angle_gamma   90.00
#
_symmetry.space_group_name_H-M   'P 1'
#
loop_
_entity.id
_entity.type
_entity.pdbx_description
1 polymer ?
#
loop_
_entity_poly.entity_id
_entity_poly.type
_entity_poly.pdbx_seq_one_letter_code
_entity_poly.pdbx_strand_id
1 'polypeptide(L)'
;MLDANLQDLLNAGDVEDYRACVVRFTQSMDFGTMDAMTVLDDSAGNPEFTRIENINNPSWVSIDPAYGRRDPAMQHLKRSSYPIAWGSTKYRDPAVVEGYEVVASMGLRSGISDCIALP
;
A
#
# COMPACT_ATOMS: atom_id res chain seq x y z
N MET A 1 -18.85 -10.49 10.59
CA MET A 1 -18.64 -9.02 10.54
C MET A 1 -18.00 -8.55 9.23
N LEU A 2 -17.45 -9.43 8.38
CA LEU A 2 -17.03 -9.08 7.02
C LEU A 2 -18.19 -8.56 6.13
N ASP A 3 -19.40 -9.12 6.31
CA ASP A 3 -20.53 -8.85 5.40
C ASP A 3 -21.02 -7.39 5.42
N ALA A 4 -21.00 -6.73 6.58
CA ALA A 4 -21.44 -5.34 6.70
C ALA A 4 -20.44 -4.36 6.03
N ASN A 5 -19.14 -4.57 6.25
CA ASN A 5 -18.10 -3.76 5.61
C ASN A 5 -18.08 -3.95 4.09
N LEU A 6 -18.35 -5.18 3.62
CA LEU A 6 -18.46 -5.46 2.20
C LEU A 6 -19.68 -4.75 1.57
N GLN A 7 -20.82 -4.73 2.27
CA GLN A 7 -22.01 -3.98 1.81
C GLN A 7 -21.75 -2.48 1.74
N ASP A 8 -21.12 -1.89 2.76
CA ASP A 8 -20.75 -0.46 2.74
C ASP A 8 -19.82 -0.15 1.57
N LEU A 9 -18.81 -1.01 1.33
CA LEU A 9 -17.86 -0.85 0.24
C LEU A 9 -18.53 -0.93 -1.15
N LEU A 10 -19.47 -1.86 -1.34
CA LEU A 10 -20.24 -2.00 -2.58
C LEU A 10 -21.19 -0.82 -2.84
N ASN A 11 -21.56 -0.08 -1.79
CA ASN A 11 -22.44 1.09 -1.87
C ASN A 11 -21.68 2.42 -1.88
N ALA A 12 -20.33 2.40 -1.88
CA ALA A 12 -19.53 3.62 -1.94
C ALA A 12 -19.81 4.41 -3.24
N GLY A 13 -20.15 5.70 -3.11
CA GLY A 13 -20.50 6.54 -4.24
C GLY A 13 -19.30 7.16 -4.95
N ASP A 14 -18.18 7.30 -4.23
CA ASP A 14 -16.94 7.86 -4.73
C ASP A 14 -15.69 7.28 -4.05
N VAL A 15 -14.51 7.79 -4.43
CA VAL A 15 -13.21 7.32 -3.94
C VAL A 15 -12.99 7.63 -2.45
N GLU A 16 -13.55 8.71 -1.92
CA GLU A 16 -13.41 9.07 -0.50
C GLU A 16 -14.29 8.18 0.36
N ASP A 17 -15.51 7.87 -0.08
CA ASP A 17 -16.38 6.88 0.56
C ASP A 17 -15.71 5.50 0.57
N TYR A 18 -15.16 5.08 -0.57
CA TYR A 18 -14.43 3.81 -0.69
C TYR A 18 -13.23 3.77 0.26
N ARG A 19 -12.41 4.82 0.25
CA ARG A 19 -11.27 5.00 1.17
C ARG A 19 -11.72 4.90 2.62
N ALA A 20 -12.79 5.61 3.01
CA ALA A 20 -13.30 5.59 4.37
C ALA A 20 -13.74 4.18 4.81
N CYS A 21 -14.37 3.41 3.91
CA CYS A 21 -14.75 2.02 4.17
C CYS A 21 -13.53 1.13 4.42
N VAL A 22 -12.51 1.24 3.56
CA VAL A 22 -11.25 0.46 3.69
C VAL A 22 -10.52 0.82 4.98
N VAL A 23 -10.44 2.11 5.33
CA VAL A 23 -9.79 2.57 6.58
C VAL A 23 -10.51 2.05 7.82
N ARG A 24 -11.85 2.07 7.85
CA ARG A 24 -12.61 1.49 8.98
C ARG A 24 -12.34 -0.01 9.11
N PHE A 25 -12.28 -0.72 7.99
CA PHE A 25 -11.98 -2.15 7.98
C PHE A 25 -10.57 -2.44 8.51
N THR A 26 -9.53 -1.75 8.03
CA THR A 26 -8.15 -1.96 8.50
C THR A 26 -7.98 -1.61 9.98
N GLN A 27 -8.62 -0.54 10.45
CA GLN A 27 -8.65 -0.19 11.87
C GLN A 27 -9.35 -1.25 12.73
N SER A 28 -10.42 -1.88 12.22
CA SER A 28 -11.09 -2.99 12.94
C SER A 28 -10.21 -4.25 13.10
N MET A 29 -9.13 -4.33 12.35
CA MET A 29 -8.10 -5.38 12.42
C MET A 29 -6.82 -4.90 13.13
N ASP A 30 -6.89 -3.80 13.87
CA ASP A 30 -5.78 -3.16 14.59
C ASP A 30 -4.63 -2.62 13.70
N PHE A 31 -4.88 -2.41 12.40
CA PHE A 31 -3.94 -1.67 11.53
C PHE A 31 -4.24 -0.17 11.59
N GLY A 32 -3.35 0.59 12.22
CA GLY A 32 -3.50 2.05 12.36
C GLY A 32 -3.24 2.84 11.08
N THR A 33 -2.39 2.32 10.18
CA THR A 33 -2.03 2.93 8.90
C THR A 33 -2.22 1.94 7.75
N MET A 34 -2.63 2.46 6.60
CA MET A 34 -2.82 1.72 5.36
C MET A 34 -2.37 2.56 4.17
N ASP A 35 -1.75 1.90 3.19
CA ASP A 35 -1.52 2.38 1.83
C ASP A 35 -2.02 1.27 0.89
N ALA A 36 -2.88 1.63 -0.07
CA ALA A 36 -3.32 0.73 -1.11
C ALA A 36 -3.18 1.44 -2.45
N MET A 37 -2.58 0.74 -3.41
CA MET A 37 -2.23 1.27 -4.71
C MET A 37 -2.75 0.35 -5.81
N THR A 38 -3.49 0.93 -6.74
CA THR A 38 -3.82 0.31 -8.03
C THR A 38 -2.76 0.72 -9.04
N VAL A 39 -2.28 -0.25 -9.82
CA VAL A 39 -1.38 -0.04 -10.95
C VAL A 39 -2.12 -0.48 -12.21
N LEU A 40 -2.31 0.44 -13.15
CA LEU A 40 -2.89 0.15 -14.45
C LEU A 40 -1.83 0.39 -15.53
N ASP A 41 -1.42 -0.66 -16.23
CA ASP A 41 -0.55 -0.49 -17.40
C ASP A 41 -1.40 -0.05 -18.59
N ASP A 42 -1.05 1.09 -19.21
CA ASP A 42 -1.64 1.48 -20.49
C ASP A 42 -1.14 0.58 -21.63
N SER A 43 -1.77 0.68 -22.81
CA SER A 43 -1.38 -0.11 -23.99
C SER A 43 0.02 0.22 -24.53
N ALA A 44 0.63 1.31 -24.07
CA ALA A 44 2.00 1.71 -24.38
C ALA A 44 3.02 1.26 -23.31
N GLY A 45 2.58 0.58 -22.25
CA GLY A 45 3.43 0.10 -21.16
C GLY A 45 3.80 1.17 -20.13
N ASN A 46 3.06 2.28 -20.07
CA ASN A 46 3.21 3.27 -19.01
C ASN A 46 2.25 2.94 -17.85
N PRO A 47 2.76 2.70 -16.64
CA PRO A 47 1.91 2.45 -15.49
C PRO A 47 1.30 3.74 -14.95
N GLU A 48 -0.02 3.77 -14.81
CA GLU A 48 -0.76 4.74 -14.01
C GLU A 48 -0.94 4.21 -12.59
N PHE A 49 -0.75 5.09 -11.61
CA PHE A 49 -0.83 4.75 -10.19
C PHE A 49 -1.94 5.55 -9.51
N THR A 50 -2.92 4.86 -8.93
CA THR A 50 -3.93 5.48 -8.06
C THR A 50 -3.76 4.93 -6.65
N ARG A 51 -3.80 5.80 -5.64
CA ARG A 51 -3.68 5.40 -4.23
C ARG A 51 -4.86 5.84 -3.42
N ILE A 52 -5.20 5.03 -2.43
CA ILE A 52 -5.99 5.44 -1.26
C ILE A 52 -5.15 5.16 -0.02
N GLU A 53 -5.17 6.09 0.94
CA GLU A 53 -4.34 5.99 2.14
C GLU A 53 -4.89 6.82 3.31
N ASN A 54 -4.55 6.44 4.53
CA ASN A 54 -4.84 7.25 5.73
C ASN A 54 -3.59 7.85 6.36
N ILE A 55 -2.51 7.94 5.58
CA ILE A 55 -1.25 8.52 6.01
C ILE A 55 -1.39 10.03 6.15
N ASN A 56 -1.00 10.56 7.31
CA ASN A 56 -0.94 12.00 7.52
C ASN A 56 0.35 12.56 6.91
N ASN A 57 0.22 13.54 6.01
CA ASN A 57 1.34 14.18 5.30
C ASN A 57 2.23 13.19 4.53
N PRO A 58 1.65 12.49 3.52
CA PRO A 58 2.40 11.53 2.72
C PRO A 58 3.56 12.24 1.99
N SER A 59 4.78 11.80 2.25
CA SER A 59 5.98 12.32 1.57
C SER A 59 6.40 11.42 0.42
N TRP A 60 5.46 10.80 -0.29
CA TRP A 60 5.77 9.95 -1.46
C TRP A 60 6.56 10.71 -2.53
N VAL A 61 6.36 12.03 -2.63
CA VAL A 61 7.10 12.93 -3.53
C VAL A 61 8.60 13.00 -3.19
N SER A 62 8.97 12.79 -1.92
CA SER A 62 10.38 12.75 -1.51
C SER A 62 11.03 11.38 -1.70
N ILE A 63 10.26 10.37 -2.08
CA ILE A 63 10.78 9.03 -2.34
C ILE A 63 11.15 8.94 -3.81
N ASP A 64 12.39 8.56 -4.08
CA ASP A 64 12.88 8.25 -5.42
C ASP A 64 11.91 7.30 -6.13
N PRO A 65 11.39 7.63 -7.33
CA PRO A 65 10.54 6.71 -8.10
C PRO A 65 11.19 5.33 -8.35
N ALA A 66 12.52 5.24 -8.37
CA ALA A 66 13.24 3.98 -8.47
C ALA A 66 13.28 3.18 -7.13
N TYR A 67 12.86 3.75 -6.01
CA TYR A 67 12.71 3.06 -4.73
C TYR A 67 11.78 1.85 -4.87
N GLY A 68 10.63 1.98 -5.54
CA GLY A 68 9.69 0.85 -5.74
C GLY A 68 10.29 -0.32 -6.55
N ARG A 69 11.38 -0.08 -7.29
CA ARG A 69 12.13 -1.15 -8.00
C ARG A 69 13.08 -1.92 -7.08
N ARG A 70 13.38 -1.37 -5.91
CA ARG A 70 14.28 -1.94 -4.90
C ARG A 70 13.52 -2.38 -3.65
N ASP A 71 12.35 -1.80 -3.40
CA ASP A 71 11.52 -2.09 -2.24
C ASP A 71 11.23 -3.61 -2.13
N PRO A 72 11.67 -4.27 -1.05
CA PRO A 72 11.51 -5.71 -0.85
C PRO A 72 10.05 -6.18 -0.90
N ALA A 73 9.09 -5.40 -0.39
CA ALA A 73 7.68 -5.78 -0.41
C ALA A 73 7.13 -5.75 -1.86
N MET A 74 7.38 -4.68 -2.60
CA MET A 74 7.03 -4.56 -4.02
C MET A 74 7.69 -5.63 -4.87
N GLN A 75 8.98 -5.94 -4.64
CA GLN A 75 9.68 -6.99 -5.39
C GLN A 75 9.15 -8.39 -5.07
N HIS A 76 8.73 -8.63 -3.83
CA HIS A 76 8.05 -9.87 -3.44
C HIS A 76 6.70 -10.00 -4.14
N LEU A 77 5.85 -8.97 -4.04
CA LEU A 77 4.50 -8.96 -4.61
C LEU A 77 4.49 -9.05 -6.14
N LYS A 78 5.52 -8.49 -6.81
CA LYS A 78 5.70 -8.68 -8.27
C LYS A 78 5.96 -10.13 -8.68
N ARG A 79 6.47 -10.96 -7.79
CA ARG A 79 6.90 -12.35 -8.07
C ARG A 79 5.99 -13.39 -7.43
N SER A 80 5.11 -12.98 -6.52
CA SER A 80 4.32 -13.88 -5.70
C SER A 80 2.98 -13.25 -5.32
N SER A 81 1.92 -14.03 -5.45
CA SER A 81 0.57 -13.65 -4.99
C SER A 81 0.34 -13.94 -3.50
N TYR A 82 1.41 -14.20 -2.72
CA TYR A 82 1.31 -14.43 -1.29
C TYR A 82 1.66 -13.16 -0.51
N PRO A 83 0.91 -12.85 0.58
CA PRO A 83 1.24 -11.72 1.44
C PRO A 83 2.66 -11.80 2.01
N ILE A 84 3.26 -10.64 2.25
CA ILE A 84 4.55 -10.50 2.92
C ILE A 84 4.40 -9.65 4.19
N ALA A 85 4.81 -10.22 5.32
CA ALA A 85 5.04 -9.45 6.54
C ALA A 85 6.41 -8.76 6.47
N TRP A 86 6.48 -7.48 6.83
CA TRP A 86 7.70 -6.68 6.72
C TRP A 86 7.87 -5.72 7.90
N GLY A 87 9.09 -5.20 8.04
CA GLY A 87 9.53 -4.25 9.06
C GLY A 87 11.03 -4.00 8.93
N SER A 88 11.61 -3.20 9.82
CA SER A 88 13.01 -2.76 9.75
C SER A 88 14.05 -3.85 9.45
N THR A 89 13.84 -5.09 9.89
CA THR A 89 14.75 -6.21 9.62
C THR A 89 14.89 -6.55 8.13
N LYS A 90 13.85 -6.30 7.32
CA LYS A 90 13.87 -6.52 5.87
C LYS A 90 14.48 -5.36 5.08
N TYR A 91 14.69 -4.21 5.72
CA TYR A 91 15.11 -2.95 5.08
C TYR A 91 16.50 -2.49 5.52
N ARG A 92 17.39 -3.43 5.88
CA ARG A 92 18.75 -3.13 6.36
C ARG A 92 19.76 -2.82 5.24
N ASP A 93 19.42 -3.11 3.99
CA ASP A 93 20.30 -2.85 2.86
C ASP A 93 20.38 -1.33 2.60
N PRO A 94 21.58 -0.74 2.49
CA PRO A 94 21.78 0.68 2.18
C PRO A 94 20.98 1.16 0.96
N ALA A 95 20.71 0.29 -0.01
CA ALA A 95 19.96 0.61 -1.21
C ALA A 95 18.46 0.86 -0.97
N VAL A 96 17.91 0.49 0.20
CA VAL A 96 16.48 0.63 0.52
C VAL A 96 16.21 1.26 1.88
N VAL A 97 17.21 1.32 2.76
CA VAL A 97 17.03 1.80 4.14
C VAL A 97 16.56 3.26 4.18
N GLU A 98 17.10 4.13 3.33
CA GLU A 98 16.73 5.55 3.32
C GLU A 98 15.25 5.75 2.95
N GLY A 99 14.77 5.08 1.91
CA GLY A 99 13.36 5.13 1.53
C GLY A 99 12.45 4.50 2.59
N TYR A 100 12.88 3.42 3.24
CA TYR A 100 12.16 2.86 4.37
C TYR A 100 12.05 3.84 5.53
N GLU A 101 13.11 4.57 5.90
CA GLU A 101 13.06 5.53 7.01
C GLU A 101 12.09 6.68 6.70
N VAL A 102 12.03 7.13 5.45
CA VAL A 102 11.04 8.14 5.00
C VAL A 102 9.62 7.59 5.19
N VAL A 103 9.33 6.38 4.72
CA VAL A 103 8.02 5.72 4.87
C VAL A 103 7.69 5.43 6.35
N ALA A 104 8.67 4.99 7.14
CA ALA A 104 8.54 4.74 8.56
C ALA A 104 8.23 6.01 9.37
N SER A 105 8.74 7.16 8.93
CA SER A 105 8.41 8.47 9.52
C SER A 105 6.93 8.84 9.35
N MET A 106 6.26 8.28 8.33
CA MET A 106 4.84 8.45 8.06
C MET A 106 3.95 7.46 8.84
N GLY A 107 4.55 6.60 9.67
CA GLY A 107 3.85 5.60 10.47
C GLY A 107 3.85 4.19 9.87
N LEU A 108 4.40 4.00 8.67
CA LEU A 108 4.54 2.69 8.01
C LEU A 108 5.86 2.00 8.45
N ARG A 109 5.94 1.59 9.71
CA ARG A 109 7.15 0.98 10.31
C ARG A 109 7.25 -0.54 10.13
N SER A 110 6.11 -1.19 10.07
CA SER A 110 5.97 -2.63 9.87
C SER A 110 4.54 -2.91 9.44
N GLY A 111 4.34 -3.99 8.69
CA GLY A 111 3.01 -4.33 8.22
C GLY A 111 2.96 -5.64 7.47
N ILE A 112 1.81 -5.88 6.86
CA ILE A 112 1.59 -6.94 5.90
C ILE A 112 1.20 -6.25 4.60
N SER A 113 1.84 -6.62 3.50
CA SER A 113 1.45 -6.18 2.16
C SER A 113 0.99 -7.38 1.37
N ASP A 114 -0.05 -7.18 0.58
CA ASP A 114 -0.63 -8.17 -0.31
C ASP A 114 -0.91 -7.54 -1.67
N CYS A 115 -1.03 -8.36 -2.71
CA CYS A 115 -1.39 -7.91 -4.05
C CYS A 115 -2.35 -8.88 -4.73
N ILE A 116 -3.30 -8.32 -5.45
CA ILE A 116 -4.23 -9.07 -6.30
C ILE A 116 -4.03 -8.55 -7.72
N ALA A 117 -3.67 -9.46 -8.63
CA ALA A 117 -3.71 -9.19 -10.06
C ALA A 117 -5.15 -9.39 -10.54
N LEU A 118 -5.80 -8.30 -10.93
CA LEU A 118 -7.14 -8.33 -11.50
C LEU A 118 -7.05 -8.68 -13.01
N PRO A 119 -8.02 -9.42 -13.55
CA PRO A 119 -8.08 -9.76 -14.97
C PRO A 119 -8.36 -8.56 -15.88
#